data_AF-A0A3G8JS64-F1
#
_entry.id   AF-A0A3G8JS64-F1
#
_cell.length_a   1.000
_cell.length_b   1.000
_cell.length_c   1.000
_cell.angle_alpha   90.00
_cell.angle_beta   90.00
_cell.angle_gamma   90.00
#
_symmetry.space_group_name_H-M   'P 1'
#
loop_
_entity.id
_entity.type
_entity.pdbx_description
1 polymer ?
#
loop_
_entity_poly.entity_id
_entity_poly.type
_entity_poly.pdbx_seq_one_letter_code
_entity_poly.pdbx_strand_id
1 'polypeptide(L)'
;MTDPDDPDRIPTQAELDAEDLAAIARSSQDREHATLYPPRPGDPTPPPAALAVHARVAWWGAAVAGLVSVVYGFVNLGMITDLLRARLLEGVVNDPRNASPEDRVDSLAGFFPPFMLVMIVVFLAIEYALLVAAANHHSRNCRNFFLAAVVVNLLCIPIGIDLLFDYPDVWSAMSVIGWIQFALLVISLLCTVRGSVNQWLPSSTRMRPTKMLRGR
;
A
#
# COMPACT_ATOMS: atom_id res chain seq x y z
N MET A 1 -3.64 -18.94 63.76
CA MET A 1 -4.90 -18.97 62.98
C MET A 1 -5.38 -17.54 62.97
N THR A 2 -5.03 -16.79 61.94
CA THR A 2 -5.24 -15.34 61.84
C THR A 2 -6.56 -15.07 61.12
N ASP A 3 -7.31 -14.12 61.64
CA ASP A 3 -8.65 -13.72 61.19
C ASP A 3 -8.61 -13.18 59.75
N PRO A 4 -9.42 -13.71 58.80
CA PRO A 4 -9.41 -13.27 57.42
C PRO A 4 -9.92 -11.84 57.18
N ASP A 5 -10.58 -11.20 58.16
CA ASP A 5 -11.24 -9.90 57.99
C ASP A 5 -10.46 -8.69 58.59
N ASP A 6 -9.15 -8.84 58.86
CA ASP A 6 -8.31 -7.75 59.35
C ASP A 6 -7.95 -6.74 58.22
N PRO A 7 -8.40 -5.47 58.29
CA PRO A 7 -8.19 -4.48 57.24
C PRO A 7 -6.72 -4.05 57.06
N ASP A 8 -5.84 -4.33 58.03
CA ASP A 8 -4.40 -4.03 57.95
C ASP A 8 -3.55 -5.26 57.55
N ARG A 9 -4.21 -6.35 57.14
CA ARG A 9 -3.53 -7.58 56.72
C ARG A 9 -2.77 -7.36 55.42
N ILE A 10 -1.44 -7.48 55.50
CA ILE A 10 -0.56 -7.51 54.31
C ILE A 10 -0.68 -8.90 53.67
N PRO A 11 -1.12 -9.01 52.39
CA PRO A 11 -1.25 -10.28 51.70
C PRO A 11 0.07 -11.02 51.65
N THR A 12 0.02 -12.34 51.83
CA THR A 12 1.21 -13.16 51.65
C THR A 12 1.57 -13.25 50.17
N GLN A 13 2.85 -13.52 49.86
CA GLN A 13 3.30 -13.62 48.46
C GLN A 13 2.51 -14.68 47.66
N ALA A 14 2.07 -15.76 48.31
CA ALA A 14 1.22 -16.78 47.69
C ALA A 14 -0.19 -16.28 47.35
N GLU A 15 -0.74 -15.33 48.11
CA GLU A 15 -2.05 -14.72 47.85
C GLU A 15 -1.97 -13.72 46.71
N LEU A 16 -0.90 -12.92 46.64
CA LEU A 16 -0.60 -12.05 45.50
C LEU A 16 -0.41 -12.84 44.20
N ASP A 17 0.35 -13.94 44.24
CA ASP A 17 0.53 -14.81 43.07
C ASP A 17 -0.81 -15.44 42.62
N ALA A 18 -1.68 -15.81 43.57
CA ALA A 18 -3.00 -16.35 43.27
C ALA A 18 -3.93 -15.30 42.63
N GLU A 19 -3.88 -14.05 43.10
CA GLU A 19 -4.63 -12.94 42.53
C GLU A 19 -4.17 -12.59 41.11
N ASP A 20 -2.86 -12.56 40.87
CA ASP A 20 -2.28 -12.33 39.54
C ASP A 20 -2.64 -13.46 38.57
N LEU A 21 -2.56 -14.71 39.01
CA LEU A 21 -3.00 -15.86 38.22
C LEU A 21 -4.50 -15.80 37.92
N ALA A 22 -5.32 -15.39 38.89
CA ALA A 22 -6.75 -15.21 38.70
C ALA A 22 -7.08 -14.03 37.76
N ALA A 23 -6.29 -12.96 37.78
CA ALA A 23 -6.41 -11.85 36.83
C ALA A 23 -6.03 -12.27 35.41
N ILE A 24 -4.94 -13.03 35.26
CA ILE A 24 -4.52 -13.61 33.98
C ILE A 24 -5.59 -14.57 33.44
N ALA A 25 -6.12 -15.46 34.29
CA ALA A 25 -7.17 -16.40 33.92
C ALA A 25 -8.44 -15.68 33.43
N ARG A 26 -8.90 -14.64 34.15
CA ARG A 26 -10.02 -13.79 33.71
C ARG A 26 -9.74 -13.11 32.37
N SER A 27 -8.56 -12.51 32.21
CA SER A 27 -8.17 -11.86 30.94
C SER A 27 -8.10 -12.84 29.76
N SER A 28 -7.72 -14.09 30.02
CA SER A 28 -7.69 -15.14 29.00
C SER A 28 -9.08 -15.62 28.62
N GLN A 29 -9.98 -15.81 29.60
CA GLN A 29 -11.38 -16.18 29.37
C GLN A 29 -12.14 -15.07 28.63
N ASP A 30 -11.96 -13.80 29.03
CA ASP A 30 -12.55 -12.65 28.34
C ASP A 30 -12.08 -12.58 26.88
N ARG A 31 -10.82 -12.93 26.62
CA ARG A 31 -10.23 -12.95 25.28
C ARG A 31 -10.75 -14.11 24.43
N GLU A 32 -10.96 -15.27 25.02
CA GLU A 32 -11.61 -16.42 24.36
C GLU A 32 -13.08 -16.14 24.08
N HIS A 33 -13.80 -15.54 25.04
CA HIS A 33 -15.19 -15.15 24.88
C HIS A 33 -15.37 -14.09 23.78
N ALA A 34 -14.48 -13.09 23.71
CA ALA A 34 -14.46 -12.10 22.63
C ALA A 34 -14.10 -12.72 21.26
N THR A 35 -13.46 -13.89 21.23
CA THR A 35 -13.18 -14.63 19.99
C THR A 35 -14.41 -15.43 19.55
N LEU A 36 -15.15 -16.02 20.48
CA LEU A 36 -16.37 -16.80 20.22
C LEU A 36 -17.59 -15.92 19.90
N TYR A 37 -17.69 -14.77 20.55
CA TYR A 37 -18.72 -13.76 20.33
C TYR A 37 -18.05 -12.43 20.02
N PRO A 38 -17.69 -12.18 18.74
CA PRO A 38 -17.22 -10.88 18.35
C PRO A 38 -18.29 -9.85 18.73
N PRO A 39 -17.95 -8.79 19.47
CA PRO A 39 -18.89 -7.71 19.70
C PRO A 39 -19.41 -7.23 18.35
N ARG A 40 -20.73 -7.02 18.24
CA ARG A 40 -21.33 -6.38 17.07
C ARG A 40 -20.47 -5.15 16.74
N PRO A 41 -20.03 -4.95 15.48
CA PRO A 41 -19.23 -3.79 15.15
C PRO A 41 -20.05 -2.56 15.55
N GLY A 42 -19.67 -1.95 16.67
CA GLY A 42 -20.13 -0.62 17.02
C GLY A 42 -19.68 0.31 15.90
N ASP A 43 -20.41 1.41 15.69
CA ASP A 43 -20.03 2.38 14.67
C ASP A 43 -18.54 2.71 14.81
N PRO A 44 -17.74 2.47 13.76
CA PRO A 44 -16.33 2.75 13.83
C PRO A 44 -16.17 4.23 14.15
N THR A 45 -15.31 4.52 15.13
CA THR A 45 -14.89 5.89 15.44
C THR A 45 -14.41 6.58 14.16
N PRO A 46 -14.48 7.91 14.05
CA PRO A 46 -14.09 8.61 12.83
C PRO A 46 -12.70 8.19 12.35
N PRO A 47 -12.50 8.05 11.03
CA PRO A 47 -11.25 7.53 10.48
C PRO A 47 -10.07 8.43 10.89
N PRO A 48 -8.92 7.86 11.25
CA PRO A 48 -7.76 8.63 11.67
C PRO A 48 -7.28 9.57 10.56
N ALA A 49 -6.86 10.78 10.92
CA ALA A 49 -6.40 11.81 9.98
C ALA A 49 -5.26 11.33 9.05
N ALA A 50 -4.43 10.39 9.54
CA ALA A 50 -3.39 9.76 8.72
C ALA A 50 -3.96 9.06 7.46
N LEU A 51 -5.12 8.39 7.58
CA LEU A 51 -5.79 7.72 6.48
C LEU A 51 -6.71 8.67 5.69
N ALA A 52 -7.49 9.48 6.40
CA ALA A 52 -8.53 10.32 5.79
C ALA A 52 -8.00 11.60 5.15
N VAL A 53 -6.85 12.12 5.60
CA VAL A 53 -6.29 13.40 5.14
C VAL A 53 -4.89 13.22 4.61
N HIS A 54 -3.94 12.73 5.42
CA HIS A 54 -2.52 12.76 5.03
C HIS A 54 -2.22 11.83 3.85
N ALA A 55 -2.72 10.59 3.88
CA ALA A 55 -2.59 9.66 2.77
C ALA A 55 -3.28 10.19 1.50
N ARG A 56 -4.44 10.86 1.64
CA ARG A 56 -5.17 11.45 0.50
C ARG A 56 -4.44 12.64 -0.10
N VAL A 57 -3.90 13.53 0.71
CA VAL A 57 -3.14 14.71 0.23
C VAL A 57 -1.87 14.26 -0.48
N ALA A 58 -1.13 13.31 0.10
CA ALA A 58 0.05 12.73 -0.55
C ALA A 58 -0.32 12.04 -1.87
N TRP A 59 -1.43 11.29 -1.89
CA TRP A 59 -1.94 10.66 -3.10
C TRP A 59 -2.37 11.70 -4.16
N TRP A 60 -3.05 12.78 -3.78
CA TRP A 60 -3.41 13.87 -4.71
C TRP A 60 -2.18 14.53 -5.32
N GLY A 61 -1.14 14.77 -4.54
CA GLY A 61 0.12 15.27 -5.06
C GLY A 61 0.74 14.31 -6.10
N ALA A 62 0.73 13.01 -5.80
CA ALA A 62 1.19 11.99 -6.74
C ALA A 62 0.30 11.94 -8.01
N ALA A 63 -1.01 12.07 -7.87
CA ALA A 63 -1.96 12.06 -8.97
C ALA A 63 -1.76 13.27 -9.90
N VAL A 64 -1.50 14.46 -9.34
CA VAL A 64 -1.18 15.65 -10.15
C VAL A 64 0.13 15.44 -10.91
N ALA A 65 1.18 14.95 -10.25
CA ALA A 65 2.46 14.64 -10.91
C ALA A 65 2.27 13.60 -12.03
N GLY A 66 1.54 12.52 -11.77
CA GLY A 66 1.23 11.50 -12.77
C GLY A 66 0.38 12.03 -13.92
N LEU A 67 -0.57 12.93 -13.67
CA LEU A 67 -1.40 13.52 -14.70
C LEU A 67 -0.62 14.49 -15.59
N VAL A 68 0.29 15.29 -15.01
CA VAL A 68 1.25 16.08 -15.79
C VAL A 68 2.07 15.15 -16.69
N SER A 69 2.51 14.00 -16.15
CA SER A 69 3.26 13.02 -16.93
C SER A 69 2.46 12.45 -18.09
N VAL A 70 1.19 12.15 -17.86
CA VAL A 70 0.26 11.64 -18.88
C VAL A 70 0.01 12.67 -19.97
N VAL A 71 -0.29 13.91 -19.60
CA VAL A 71 -0.57 14.99 -20.57
C VAL A 71 0.65 15.25 -21.44
N TYR A 72 1.83 15.39 -20.84
CA TYR A 72 3.07 15.60 -21.59
C TYR A 72 3.39 14.40 -22.49
N GLY A 73 3.19 13.18 -21.99
CA GLY A 73 3.39 11.96 -22.77
C GLY A 73 2.46 11.86 -23.99
N PHE A 74 1.19 12.24 -23.86
CA PHE A 74 0.26 12.26 -24.99
C PHE A 74 0.56 13.37 -26.00
N VAL A 75 0.96 14.56 -25.53
CA VAL A 75 1.35 15.67 -26.41
C VAL A 75 2.58 15.31 -27.25
N ASN A 76 3.54 14.58 -26.66
CA ASN A 76 4.79 14.19 -27.31
C ASN A 76 4.80 12.71 -27.74
N LEU A 77 3.62 12.10 -27.92
CA LEU A 77 3.51 10.66 -28.13
C LEU A 77 4.27 10.17 -29.36
N GLY A 78 4.21 10.91 -30.47
CA GLY A 78 4.92 10.57 -31.70
C GLY A 78 6.43 10.54 -31.50
N MET A 79 6.97 11.58 -30.85
CA MET A 79 8.39 11.68 -30.52
C MET A 79 8.85 10.52 -29.62
N ILE A 80 8.10 10.24 -28.55
CA ILE A 80 8.43 9.14 -27.61
C ILE A 80 8.37 7.78 -28.32
N THR A 81 7.39 7.59 -29.20
CA THR A 81 7.25 6.36 -30.01
C THR A 81 8.44 6.17 -30.93
N ASP A 82 8.88 7.22 -31.61
CA ASP A 82 10.03 7.17 -32.52
C ASP A 82 11.35 6.91 -31.76
N LEU A 83 11.53 7.55 -30.60
CA LEU A 83 12.70 7.35 -29.74
C LEU A 83 12.75 5.93 -29.16
N LEU A 84 11.61 5.42 -28.69
CA LEU A 84 11.50 4.05 -28.20
C LEU A 84 11.76 3.04 -29.33
N ARG A 85 11.24 3.29 -30.53
CA ARG A 85 11.51 2.48 -31.72
C ARG A 85 13.01 2.42 -32.02
N ALA A 86 13.68 3.57 -32.06
CA ALA A 86 15.11 3.66 -32.30
C ALA A 86 15.91 2.84 -31.26
N ARG A 87 15.56 2.97 -29.97
CA ARG A 87 16.18 2.22 -28.87
C ARG A 87 15.94 0.70 -28.99
N LEU A 88 14.75 0.27 -29.40
CA LEU A 88 14.43 -1.15 -29.59
C LEU A 88 15.17 -1.73 -30.80
N LEU A 89 15.29 -0.99 -31.90
CA LEU A 89 16.07 -1.40 -33.08
C LEU A 89 17.56 -1.53 -32.75
N GLU A 90 18.12 -0.60 -32.00
CA GLU A 90 19.50 -0.70 -31.51
C GLU A 90 19.70 -1.94 -30.62
N GLY A 91 18.72 -2.25 -29.76
CA GLY A 91 18.72 -3.48 -28.96
C GLY A 91 18.70 -4.76 -29.80
N VAL A 92 17.97 -4.77 -30.91
CA VAL A 92 17.92 -5.91 -31.85
C VAL A 92 19.26 -6.15 -32.53
N VAL A 93 19.95 -5.08 -32.92
CA VAL A 93 21.27 -5.15 -33.56
C VAL A 93 22.32 -5.67 -32.58
N ASN A 94 22.25 -5.27 -31.31
CA ASN A 94 23.25 -5.61 -30.30
C ASN A 94 23.05 -7.00 -29.66
N ASP A 95 21.82 -7.50 -29.55
CA ASP A 95 21.53 -8.85 -29.02
C ASP A 95 20.43 -9.58 -29.82
N PRO A 96 20.77 -10.10 -31.02
CA PRO A 96 19.80 -10.74 -31.91
C PRO A 96 19.24 -12.07 -31.37
N ARG A 97 19.80 -12.64 -30.28
CA ARG A 97 19.28 -13.87 -29.66
C ARG A 97 18.10 -13.62 -28.72
N ASN A 98 17.99 -12.41 -28.17
CA ASN A 98 16.96 -12.04 -27.21
C ASN A 98 15.94 -11.04 -27.79
N ALA A 99 16.14 -10.61 -29.04
CA ALA A 99 15.35 -9.59 -29.70
C ALA A 99 14.14 -10.12 -30.46
N SER A 100 13.09 -9.29 -30.52
CA SER A 100 11.91 -9.55 -31.35
C SER A 100 12.25 -9.33 -32.83
N PRO A 101 11.66 -10.07 -33.78
CA PRO A 101 11.76 -9.76 -35.21
C PRO A 101 11.41 -8.30 -35.50
N GLU A 102 12.07 -7.65 -36.45
CA GLU A 102 11.93 -6.21 -36.77
C GLU A 102 10.46 -5.79 -36.98
N ASP A 103 9.66 -6.61 -37.66
CA ASP A 103 8.22 -6.35 -37.87
C ASP A 103 7.41 -6.25 -36.56
N ARG A 104 7.89 -6.85 -35.46
CA ARG A 104 7.27 -6.73 -34.14
C ARG A 104 7.72 -5.47 -33.40
N VAL A 105 8.87 -4.89 -33.73
CA VAL A 105 9.39 -3.70 -33.06
C VAL A 105 8.48 -2.50 -33.32
N ASP A 106 8.02 -2.32 -34.55
CA ASP A 106 7.12 -1.23 -34.93
C ASP A 106 5.75 -1.33 -34.21
N SER A 107 5.23 -2.56 -34.08
CA SER A 107 3.99 -2.82 -33.35
C SER A 107 4.13 -2.55 -31.85
N LEU A 108 5.24 -2.98 -31.25
CA LEU A 108 5.50 -2.77 -29.82
C LEU A 108 5.75 -1.30 -29.51
N ALA A 109 6.56 -0.60 -30.31
CA ALA A 109 6.83 0.81 -30.14
C ALA A 109 5.56 1.66 -30.31
N GLY A 110 4.66 1.31 -31.23
CA GLY A 110 3.38 2.00 -31.39
C GLY A 110 2.35 1.73 -30.28
N PHE A 111 2.42 0.55 -29.64
CA PHE A 111 1.44 0.15 -28.61
C PHE A 111 1.85 0.54 -27.18
N PHE A 112 3.12 0.35 -26.82
CA PHE A 112 3.54 0.47 -25.42
C PHE A 112 3.40 1.89 -24.83
N PRO A 113 3.84 2.97 -25.51
CA PRO A 113 3.71 4.32 -24.99
C PRO A 113 2.27 4.72 -24.66
N PRO A 114 1.27 4.62 -25.58
CA PRO A 114 -0.09 4.99 -25.24
C PRO A 114 -0.69 4.05 -24.18
N PHE A 115 -0.38 2.75 -24.22
CA PHE A 115 -0.83 1.80 -23.22
C PHE A 115 -0.33 2.16 -21.81
N MET A 116 0.97 2.46 -21.66
CA MET A 116 1.55 2.86 -20.38
C MET A 116 0.92 4.15 -19.83
N LEU A 117 0.70 5.15 -20.69
CA LEU A 117 0.05 6.41 -20.29
C LEU A 117 -1.38 6.20 -19.80
N VAL A 118 -2.16 5.34 -20.49
CA VAL A 118 -3.52 4.96 -20.05
C VAL A 118 -3.46 4.22 -18.72
N MET A 119 -2.53 3.28 -18.56
CA MET A 119 -2.39 2.50 -17.33
C MET A 119 -2.06 3.36 -16.12
N ILE A 120 -1.28 4.45 -16.26
CA ILE A 120 -1.05 5.42 -15.17
C ILE A 120 -2.39 5.95 -14.62
N VAL A 121 -3.30 6.37 -15.51
CA VAL A 121 -4.62 6.88 -15.10
C VAL A 121 -5.46 5.80 -14.43
N VAL A 122 -5.44 4.57 -14.98
CA VAL A 122 -6.16 3.42 -14.42
C VAL A 122 -5.67 3.08 -13.02
N PHE A 123 -4.35 3.00 -12.81
CA PHE A 123 -3.77 2.74 -11.49
C PHE A 123 -4.16 3.82 -10.49
N LEU A 124 -4.04 5.10 -10.86
CA LEU A 124 -4.45 6.21 -10.01
C LEU A 124 -5.94 6.11 -9.63
N ALA A 125 -6.82 5.86 -10.59
CA ALA A 125 -8.26 5.73 -10.33
C ALA A 125 -8.58 4.58 -9.35
N ILE A 126 -7.96 3.41 -9.56
CA ILE A 126 -8.14 2.24 -8.69
C ILE A 126 -7.60 2.53 -7.28
N GLU A 127 -6.41 3.11 -7.17
CA GLU A 127 -5.81 3.49 -5.88
C GLU A 127 -6.71 4.44 -5.10
N TYR A 128 -7.25 5.48 -5.76
CA TYR A 128 -8.15 6.43 -5.12
C TYR A 128 -9.42 5.74 -4.60
N ALA A 129 -10.06 4.93 -5.45
CA ALA A 129 -11.27 4.20 -5.08
C ALA A 129 -11.02 3.29 -3.87
N LEU A 130 -9.89 2.57 -3.85
CA LEU A 130 -9.51 1.72 -2.73
C LEU A 130 -9.18 2.50 -1.46
N LEU A 131 -8.52 3.66 -1.56
CA LEU A 131 -8.20 4.52 -0.43
C LEU A 131 -9.45 5.11 0.21
N VAL A 132 -10.40 5.59 -0.61
CA VAL A 132 -11.71 6.10 -0.15
C VAL A 132 -12.54 4.95 0.44
N ALA A 133 -12.58 3.79 -0.21
CA ALA A 133 -13.30 2.63 0.27
C ALA A 133 -12.74 2.15 1.63
N ALA A 134 -11.42 2.16 1.83
CA ALA A 134 -10.80 1.79 3.10
C ALA A 134 -11.22 2.73 4.24
N ALA A 135 -11.33 4.03 3.96
CA ALA A 135 -11.76 5.01 4.96
C ALA A 135 -13.27 4.95 5.26
N ASN A 136 -14.11 4.73 4.24
CA ASN A 136 -15.57 4.76 4.39
C ASN A 136 -16.15 3.43 4.92
N HIS A 137 -15.61 2.28 4.50
CA HIS A 137 -16.13 0.96 4.86
C HIS A 137 -15.39 0.29 6.01
N HIS A 138 -14.43 1.00 6.63
CA HIS A 138 -13.62 0.45 7.73
C HIS A 138 -12.98 -0.91 7.36
N SER A 139 -12.54 -1.06 6.11
CA SER A 139 -12.16 -2.35 5.53
C SER A 139 -10.66 -2.52 5.43
N ARG A 140 -10.12 -3.49 6.18
CA ARG A 140 -8.71 -3.89 6.11
C ARG A 140 -8.34 -4.49 4.76
N ASN A 141 -9.29 -5.15 4.09
CA ASN A 141 -9.07 -5.73 2.77
C ASN A 141 -8.89 -4.62 1.72
N CYS A 142 -9.73 -3.58 1.72
CA CYS A 142 -9.58 -2.44 0.82
C CYS A 142 -8.23 -1.75 1.02
N ARG A 143 -7.78 -1.58 2.28
CA ARG A 143 -6.43 -1.06 2.55
C ARG A 143 -5.34 -1.99 2.00
N ASN A 144 -5.44 -3.30 2.18
CA ASN A 144 -4.42 -4.22 1.67
C ASN A 144 -4.37 -4.23 0.13
N PHE A 145 -5.52 -4.15 -0.54
CA PHE A 145 -5.58 -3.98 -2.00
C PHE A 145 -5.00 -2.65 -2.44
N PHE A 146 -5.26 -1.56 -1.70
CA PHE A 146 -4.62 -0.26 -1.95
C PHE A 146 -3.09 -0.38 -1.85
N LEU A 147 -2.57 -0.99 -0.78
CA LEU A 147 -1.14 -1.21 -0.62
C LEU A 147 -0.54 -2.03 -1.76
N ALA A 148 -1.22 -3.09 -2.18
CA ALA A 148 -0.78 -3.91 -3.31
C ALA A 148 -0.76 -3.11 -4.62
N ALA A 149 -1.82 -2.34 -4.90
CA ALA A 149 -1.90 -1.49 -6.09
C ALA A 149 -0.79 -0.43 -6.10
N VAL A 150 -0.56 0.25 -4.97
CA VAL A 150 0.51 1.25 -4.83
C VAL A 150 1.88 0.60 -5.03
N VAL A 151 2.14 -0.58 -4.47
CA VAL A 151 3.41 -1.28 -4.67
C VAL A 151 3.62 -1.64 -6.14
N VAL A 152 2.59 -2.14 -6.83
CA VAL A 152 2.66 -2.41 -8.27
C VAL A 152 2.96 -1.12 -9.04
N ASN A 153 2.25 -0.03 -8.72
CA ASN A 153 2.47 1.26 -9.37
C ASN A 153 3.89 1.81 -9.13
N LEU A 154 4.42 1.67 -7.92
CA LEU A 154 5.80 2.03 -7.59
C LEU A 154 6.83 1.24 -8.41
N LEU A 155 6.55 -0.01 -8.77
CA LEU A 155 7.42 -0.79 -9.68
C LEU A 155 7.30 -0.31 -11.13
N CYS A 156 6.12 0.15 -11.54
CA CYS A 156 5.88 0.66 -12.89
C CYS A 156 6.49 2.04 -13.13
N ILE A 157 6.62 2.90 -12.11
CA ILE A 157 7.12 4.27 -12.28
C ILE A 157 8.55 4.33 -12.83
N PRO A 158 9.56 3.62 -12.27
CA PRO A 158 10.92 3.62 -12.82
C PRO A 158 10.97 3.11 -14.26
N ILE A 159 10.17 2.09 -14.57
CA ILE A 159 10.05 1.53 -15.92
C ILE A 159 9.48 2.58 -16.88
N GLY A 160 8.45 3.33 -16.46
CA GLY A 160 7.89 4.42 -17.24
C GLY A 160 8.86 5.58 -17.45
N ILE A 161 9.64 5.95 -16.43
CA ILE A 161 10.68 6.98 -16.54
C ILE A 161 11.72 6.56 -17.58
N ASP A 162 12.28 5.36 -17.46
CA ASP A 162 13.30 4.84 -18.38
C ASP A 162 12.77 4.70 -19.81
N LEU A 163 11.59 4.10 -20.00
CA LEU A 163 11.07 3.81 -21.34
C LEU A 163 10.50 5.04 -22.06
N LEU A 164 9.95 6.02 -21.33
CA LEU A 164 9.22 7.14 -21.94
C LEU A 164 9.95 8.47 -21.85
N PHE A 165 10.74 8.69 -20.80
CA PHE A 165 11.21 10.03 -20.45
C PHE A 165 12.73 10.17 -20.30
N ASP A 166 13.47 9.06 -20.22
CA ASP A 166 14.94 9.07 -20.14
C ASP A 166 15.59 9.17 -21.53
N TYR A 167 15.23 10.23 -22.26
CA TYR A 167 15.81 10.57 -23.57
C TYR A 167 16.37 12.00 -23.54
N PRO A 168 17.47 12.28 -24.26
CA PRO A 168 18.08 13.60 -24.29
C PRO A 168 17.16 14.68 -24.90
N ASP A 169 16.26 14.28 -25.80
CA ASP A 169 15.31 15.19 -26.46
C ASP A 169 14.06 15.47 -25.60
N VAL A 170 13.86 14.70 -24.52
CA VAL A 170 12.75 14.88 -23.59
C VAL A 170 13.18 15.83 -22.47
N TRP A 171 12.24 16.68 -22.04
CA TRP A 171 12.51 17.61 -20.95
C TRP A 171 12.91 16.89 -19.66
N SER A 172 14.15 17.08 -19.19
CA SER A 172 14.70 16.35 -18.04
C SER A 172 13.93 16.54 -16.74
N ALA A 173 13.12 17.60 -16.63
CA ALA A 173 12.22 17.80 -15.50
C ALA A 173 11.16 16.69 -15.37
N MET A 174 10.85 15.99 -16.47
CA MET A 174 9.86 14.92 -16.50
C MET A 174 10.28 13.72 -15.65
N SER A 175 11.56 13.32 -15.72
CA SER A 175 12.12 12.27 -14.87
C SER A 175 12.05 12.67 -13.39
N VAL A 176 12.30 13.95 -13.09
CA VAL A 176 12.17 14.50 -11.73
C VAL A 176 10.72 14.43 -11.24
N ILE A 177 9.75 14.80 -12.07
CA ILE A 177 8.31 14.71 -11.76
C ILE A 177 7.91 13.25 -11.47
N GLY A 178 8.42 12.29 -12.24
CA GLY A 178 8.22 10.86 -11.99
C GLY A 178 8.75 10.41 -10.62
N TRP A 179 9.95 10.87 -10.24
CA TRP A 179 10.50 10.58 -8.91
C TRP A 179 9.74 11.28 -7.77
N ILE A 180 9.20 12.48 -8.01
CA ILE A 180 8.32 13.16 -7.06
C ILE A 180 7.02 12.35 -6.87
N GLN A 181 6.41 11.88 -7.95
CA GLN A 181 5.25 10.99 -7.89
C GLN A 181 5.56 9.73 -7.06
N PHE A 182 6.71 9.10 -7.31
CA PHE A 182 7.17 7.94 -6.55
C PHE A 182 7.26 8.24 -5.04
N ALA A 183 7.94 9.32 -4.66
CA ALA A 183 8.11 9.70 -3.27
C ALA A 183 6.76 9.98 -2.57
N LEU A 184 5.84 10.65 -3.26
CA LEU A 184 4.51 10.97 -2.73
C LEU A 184 3.65 9.71 -2.53
N LEU A 185 3.73 8.73 -3.44
CA LEU A 185 3.06 7.44 -3.26
C LEU A 185 3.64 6.65 -2.08
N VAL A 186 4.96 6.68 -1.88
CA VAL A 186 5.59 6.08 -0.69
C VAL A 186 5.09 6.73 0.60
N ILE A 187 5.00 8.07 0.64
CA ILE A 187 4.46 8.79 1.79
C ILE A 187 2.99 8.40 2.04
N SER A 188 2.17 8.30 0.99
CA SER A 188 0.79 7.84 1.09
C SER A 188 0.71 6.43 1.68
N LEU A 189 1.53 5.51 1.17
CA LEU A 189 1.65 4.14 1.67
C LEU A 189 2.01 4.11 3.16
N LEU A 190 3.06 4.82 3.57
CA LEU A 190 3.49 4.90 4.97
C LEU A 190 2.38 5.44 5.88
N CYS A 191 1.64 6.46 5.43
CA CYS A 191 0.51 7.00 6.18
C CYS A 191 -0.58 5.95 6.46
N THR A 192 -0.86 5.07 5.49
CA THR A 192 -1.86 4.00 5.64
C THR A 192 -1.40 2.84 6.53
N VAL A 193 -0.09 2.68 6.77
CA VAL A 193 0.49 1.62 7.61
C VAL A 193 0.75 2.09 9.05
N ARG A 194 0.56 3.38 9.36
CA ARG A 194 0.79 3.92 10.71
C ARG A 194 0.00 3.15 11.78
N GLY A 195 0.57 3.07 12.98
CA GLY A 195 -0.01 2.37 14.13
C GLY A 195 -1.46 2.77 14.42
N SER A 196 -1.79 4.06 14.31
CA SER A 196 -3.16 4.56 14.48
C SER A 196 -4.17 3.97 13.49
N VAL A 197 -3.79 3.77 12.23
CA VAL A 197 -4.63 3.15 11.20
C VAL A 197 -4.76 1.65 11.45
N ASN A 198 -3.67 0.99 11.87
CA ASN A 198 -3.66 -0.43 12.20
C ASN A 198 -4.51 -0.78 13.43
N GLN A 199 -4.55 0.11 14.42
CA GLN A 199 -5.38 -0.03 15.62
C GLN A 199 -6.86 0.26 15.33
N TRP A 200 -7.13 1.20 14.43
CA TRP A 200 -8.48 1.53 14.01
C TRP A 200 -9.08 0.37 13.21
N LEU A 201 -8.38 -0.16 12.20
CA LEU A 201 -8.93 -1.20 11.33
C LEU A 201 -9.25 -2.52 12.06
N PRO A 202 -10.22 -3.31 11.53
CA PRO A 202 -10.60 -4.58 12.13
C PRO A 202 -9.41 -5.51 12.38
N SER A 203 -9.46 -6.21 13.51
CA SER A 203 -8.47 -7.23 13.85
C SER A 203 -8.38 -8.26 12.72
N SER A 204 -7.16 -8.65 12.34
CA SER A 204 -6.97 -9.65 11.29
C SER A 204 -7.62 -10.96 11.69
N THR A 205 -8.60 -11.41 10.89
CA THR A 205 -9.27 -12.71 11.04
C THR A 205 -8.35 -13.90 10.73
N ARG A 206 -7.13 -13.65 10.24
CA ARG A 206 -6.13 -14.71 10.06
C ARG A 206 -5.58 -15.09 11.42
N MET A 207 -5.84 -16.34 11.84
CA MET A 207 -5.14 -16.97 12.96
C MET A 207 -3.62 -16.79 12.74
N ARG A 208 -2.95 -16.18 13.72
CA ARG A 208 -1.49 -16.07 13.69
C ARG A 208 -0.91 -17.49 13.82
N PRO A 209 -0.07 -17.97 12.88
CA PRO A 209 0.47 -19.32 12.92
C PRO A 209 1.35 -19.58 14.16
N THR A 210 1.91 -18.54 14.76
CA THR A 210 2.64 -18.62 16.04
C THR A 210 1.76 -19.04 17.22
N LYS A 211 0.43 -18.90 17.13
CA LYS A 211 -0.50 -19.41 18.15
C LYS A 211 -0.82 -20.89 17.98
N MET A 212 -0.70 -21.45 16.78
CA MET A 212 -0.89 -22.90 16.55
C MET A 212 0.33 -23.70 17.03
N LEU A 213 1.53 -23.11 16.95
CA LEU A 213 2.77 -23.75 17.41
C LEU A 213 2.94 -23.81 18.94
N ARG A 214 2.17 -23.02 19.70
CA ARG A 214 2.19 -23.03 21.18
C ARG A 214 1.13 -23.95 21.80
N GLY A 215 0.35 -24.63 20.97
CA GLY A 215 -0.71 -25.57 21.38
C GLY A 215 -0.39 -27.04 21.08
N ARG A 216 0.88 -27.36 20.78
CA ARG A 216 1.44 -28.71 20.79
C ARG A 216 2.57 -28.76 21.81
#